data_AF-A0A3A4QXW6-F1
#
_entry.id   AF-A0A3A4QXW6-F1
#
_cell.length_a   1.000
_cell.length_b   1.000
_cell.length_c   1.000
_cell.angle_alpha   90.00
_cell.angle_beta   90.00
_cell.angle_gamma   90.00
#
_symmetry.space_group_name_H-M   'P 1'
#
loop_
_entity.id
_entity.type
_entity.pdbx_description
1 polymer ?
#
loop_
_entity_poly.entity_id
_entity_poly.type
_entity_poly.pdbx_seq_one_letter_code
_entity_poly.pdbx_strand_id
1 'polypeptide(L)'
;MSNLNRLSHLTFENFNASGNDRAKFMSMQDRENLHKSFEICEEFARDPQSWLLLEGGYGCGKTHLAAAIANYAVNRGIPTLFITVPDLLDSLRFAYADPETTFEQRFEEIRNASLLILDDFGTQNATAWAQEKLFQIIN
;
A
#
# COMPACT_ATOMS: atom_id res chain seq x y z
N MET A 1 7.01 -12.89 2.88
CA MET A 1 6.49 -12.41 4.18
C MET A 1 6.01 -10.99 3.99
N SER A 2 4.79 -10.65 4.42
CA SER A 2 4.26 -9.28 4.25
C SER A 2 5.02 -8.28 5.14
N ASN A 3 5.28 -7.09 4.61
CA ASN A 3 5.89 -5.99 5.36
C ASN A 3 4.99 -5.46 6.49
N LEU A 4 3.70 -5.85 6.49
CA LEU A 4 2.69 -5.37 7.43
C LEU A 4 3.05 -5.60 8.90
N ASN A 5 3.74 -6.69 9.25
CA ASN A 5 4.10 -6.97 10.65
C ASN A 5 4.89 -5.82 11.29
N ARG A 6 5.77 -5.17 10.53
CA ARG A 6 6.54 -4.00 11.00
C ARG A 6 5.69 -2.75 11.15
N LEU A 7 4.55 -2.69 10.47
CA LEU A 7 3.61 -1.57 10.42
C LEU A 7 2.31 -1.87 11.20
N SER A 8 2.28 -2.96 11.99
CA SER A 8 1.12 -3.37 12.79
C SER A 8 0.65 -2.30 13.79
N HIS A 9 1.56 -1.42 14.19
CA HIS A 9 1.27 -0.29 15.06
C HIS A 9 0.67 0.91 14.32
N LEU A 10 0.56 0.91 12.98
CA LEU A 10 -0.04 2.01 12.21
C LEU A 10 -1.52 1.68 11.95
N THR A 11 -2.42 2.32 12.68
CA THR A 11 -3.87 2.04 12.67
C THR A 11 -4.67 3.30 12.45
N PHE A 12 -5.96 3.18 12.15
CA PHE A 12 -6.86 4.34 12.09
C PHE A 12 -6.97 5.04 13.46
N GLU A 13 -6.97 4.28 14.55
CA GLU A 13 -7.13 4.79 15.93
C GLU A 13 -6.01 5.73 16.35
N ASN A 14 -4.80 5.55 15.82
CA ASN A 14 -3.64 6.37 16.15
C ASN A 14 -3.16 7.25 15.00
N PHE A 15 -3.95 7.37 13.93
CA PHE A 15 -3.70 8.33 12.87
C PHE A 15 -4.18 9.72 13.30
N ASN A 16 -3.31 10.72 13.21
CA ASN A 16 -3.71 12.10 13.47
C ASN A 16 -4.23 12.77 12.19
N ALA A 17 -5.55 12.70 11.98
CA ALA A 17 -6.23 13.31 10.84
C ALA A 17 -6.21 14.85 10.83
N SER A 18 -5.87 15.48 11.97
CA SER A 18 -5.66 16.95 12.05
C SER A 18 -4.26 17.37 11.58
N GLY A 19 -3.40 16.40 11.26
CA GLY A 19 -2.04 16.60 10.79
C GLY A 19 -1.01 16.59 11.91
N ASN A 20 0.26 16.48 11.53
CA ASN A 20 1.36 16.50 12.47
C ASN A 20 1.58 17.94 12.99
N ASP A 21 1.40 18.17 14.29
CA ASP A 21 1.66 19.48 14.91
C ASP A 21 3.09 19.99 14.69
N ARG A 22 4.04 19.09 14.37
CA ARG A 22 5.43 19.42 14.05
C ARG A 22 5.64 19.81 12.57
N ALA A 23 4.63 19.66 11.72
CA ALA A 23 4.69 20.12 10.34
C ALA A 23 4.71 21.65 10.34
N LYS A 24 5.90 22.22 10.11
CA LYS A 24 6.14 23.67 10.19
C LYS A 24 5.26 24.51 9.23
N PHE A 25 4.64 23.89 8.22
CA PHE A 25 3.89 24.55 7.16
C PHE A 25 2.71 23.71 6.63
N MET A 26 1.73 23.39 7.47
CA MET A 26 0.46 22.81 6.99
C MET A 26 -0.61 23.89 6.83
N SER A 27 -1.16 24.03 5.63
CA SER A 27 -2.28 24.93 5.38
C SER A 27 -3.60 24.34 5.90
N MET A 28 -4.64 25.18 6.01
CA MET A 28 -5.99 24.69 6.33
C MET A 28 -6.51 23.72 5.25
N GLN A 29 -6.16 23.96 3.99
CA GLN A 29 -6.52 23.06 2.89
C GLN A 29 -5.83 21.69 3.04
N ASP A 30 -4.56 21.66 3.47
CA ASP A 30 -3.85 20.39 3.70
C ASP A 30 -4.51 19.58 4.83
N ARG A 31 -4.98 20.26 5.89
CA ARG A 31 -5.73 19.61 6.98
C ARG A 31 -7.04 19.02 6.50
N GLU A 32 -7.81 19.79 5.74
CA GLU A 32 -9.08 19.33 5.17
C GLU A 32 -8.87 18.14 4.22
N ASN A 33 -7.85 18.23 3.36
CA ASN A 33 -7.48 17.13 2.46
C ASN A 33 -7.08 15.88 3.25
N LEU A 34 -6.27 16.02 4.30
CA LEU A 34 -5.86 14.89 5.13
C LEU A 34 -7.04 14.22 5.84
N HIS A 35 -7.96 15.03 6.38
CA HIS A 35 -9.19 14.54 7.01
C HIS A 35 -10.04 13.76 6.01
N LYS A 36 -10.26 14.34 4.82
CA LYS A 36 -11.02 13.69 3.75
C LYS A 36 -10.36 12.39 3.29
N SER A 37 -9.03 12.38 3.14
CA SER A 37 -8.29 11.16 2.79
C SER A 37 -8.44 10.08 3.88
N PHE A 38 -8.43 10.46 5.15
CA PHE A 38 -8.68 9.53 6.25
C PHE A 38 -10.08 8.91 6.17
N GLU A 39 -11.12 9.71 5.97
CA GLU A 39 -12.51 9.22 5.83
C GLU A 39 -12.66 8.25 4.65
N ILE A 40 -12.10 8.59 3.49
CA ILE A 40 -12.10 7.72 2.30
C ILE A 40 -11.39 6.40 2.59
N CYS A 41 -10.27 6.41 3.31
CA CYS A 41 -9.54 5.20 3.67
C CYS A 41 -10.32 4.33 4.65
N GLU A 42 -10.99 4.92 5.64
CA GLU A 42 -11.85 4.18 6.55
C GLU A 42 -13.03 3.52 5.83
N GLU A 43 -13.69 4.26 4.93
CA GLU A 43 -14.78 3.74 4.11
C GLU A 43 -14.32 2.59 3.23
N PHE A 44 -13.20 2.77 2.51
CA PHE A 44 -12.59 1.73 1.68
C PHE A 44 -12.21 0.50 2.50
N ALA A 45 -11.70 0.65 3.73
CA ALA A 45 -11.35 -0.49 4.58
C ALA A 45 -12.59 -1.29 5.03
N ARG A 46 -13.75 -0.64 5.20
CA ARG A 46 -15.01 -1.29 5.58
C ARG A 46 -15.63 -2.07 4.41
N ASP A 47 -15.59 -1.49 3.21
CA ASP A 47 -16.12 -2.08 1.99
C ASP A 47 -15.21 -1.76 0.80
N PRO A 48 -14.13 -2.54 0.58
CA PRO A 48 -13.16 -2.25 -0.47
C PRO A 48 -13.79 -2.52 -1.84
N GLN A 49 -14.09 -1.44 -2.54
CA GLN A 49 -14.63 -1.46 -3.91
C GLN A 49 -13.60 -0.87 -4.88
N SER A 50 -13.27 -1.61 -5.93
CA SER A 50 -12.32 -1.16 -6.97
C SER A 50 -10.93 -0.81 -6.40
N TRP A 51 -10.34 0.33 -6.78
CA TRP A 51 -8.99 0.74 -6.43
C TRP A 51 -8.99 2.09 -5.70
N LEU A 52 -8.05 2.25 -4.78
CA LEU A 52 -7.79 3.49 -4.07
C LEU A 52 -6.33 3.91 -4.32
N LEU A 53 -6.13 5.14 -4.79
CA LEU A 53 -4.82 5.74 -4.98
C LEU A 53 -4.60 6.84 -3.94
N LEU A 54 -3.52 6.73 -3.18
CA LEU A 54 -3.06 7.77 -2.26
C LEU A 54 -1.88 8.51 -2.89
N GLU A 55 -2.07 9.78 -3.21
CA GLU A 55 -1.04 10.66 -3.78
C GLU A 55 -0.77 11.85 -2.86
N GLY A 56 0.49 12.29 -2.79
CA GLY A 56 0.89 13.44 -1.99
C GLY A 56 2.39 13.43 -1.68
N GLY A 57 2.86 14.52 -1.10
CA GLY A 57 4.28 14.71 -0.75
C GLY A 57 4.81 13.74 0.31
N TYR A 58 6.09 13.88 0.62
CA TYR A 58 6.74 13.11 1.68
C TYR A 58 6.13 13.48 3.05
N GLY A 59 5.89 12.47 3.90
CA GLY A 59 5.39 12.69 5.26
C GLY A 59 3.90 13.03 5.38
N CYS A 60 3.11 12.96 4.30
CA CYS A 60 1.66 13.25 4.32
C CYS A 60 0.79 12.09 4.88
N GLY A 61 1.38 11.03 5.41
CA GLY A 61 0.63 9.93 6.06
C GLY A 61 0.18 8.77 5.16
N LYS A 62 0.56 8.75 3.87
CA LYS A 62 0.15 7.71 2.89
C LYS A 62 0.41 6.27 3.37
N THR A 63 1.65 5.96 3.73
CA THR A 63 2.03 4.62 4.24
C THR A 63 1.28 4.25 5.52
N HIS A 64 0.99 5.23 6.39
CA HIS A 64 0.19 4.97 7.59
C HIS A 64 -1.24 4.60 7.22
N LEU A 65 -1.90 5.39 6.37
CA LEU A 65 -3.27 5.10 5.92
C LEU A 65 -3.35 3.75 5.19
N ALA A 66 -2.39 3.46 4.31
CA ALA A 66 -2.29 2.16 3.64
C ALA A 66 -2.13 1.01 4.64
N ALA A 67 -1.25 1.14 5.64
CA ALA A 67 -1.07 0.15 6.69
C ALA A 67 -2.32 0.02 7.58
N ALA A 68 -3.03 1.12 7.85
CA ALA A 68 -4.27 1.11 8.62
C ALA A 68 -5.39 0.33 7.91
N ILE A 69 -5.54 0.53 6.58
CA ILE A 69 -6.45 -0.29 5.75
C ILE A 69 -6.08 -1.77 5.87
N ALA A 70 -4.78 -2.08 5.72
CA ALA A 70 -4.30 -3.46 5.77
C ALA A 70 -4.55 -4.13 7.13
N ASN A 71 -4.21 -3.44 8.22
CA ASN A 71 -4.42 -3.92 9.59
C ASN A 71 -5.92 -4.12 9.87
N TYR A 72 -6.76 -3.19 9.42
CA TYR A 72 -8.22 -3.32 9.54
C TYR A 72 -8.74 -4.56 8.80
N ALA A 73 -8.31 -4.78 7.55
CA ALA A 73 -8.70 -5.93 6.76
C ALA A 73 -8.25 -7.27 7.39
N VAL A 74 -7.00 -7.35 7.84
CA VAL A 74 -6.46 -8.55 8.52
C VAL A 74 -7.23 -8.85 9.81
N ASN A 75 -7.56 -7.84 10.61
CA ASN A 75 -8.36 -8.02 11.83
C ASN A 75 -9.77 -8.54 11.55
N ARG A 76 -10.29 -8.36 10.33
CA ARG A 76 -11.56 -8.94 9.87
C ARG A 76 -11.40 -10.30 9.19
N GLY A 77 -10.19 -10.85 9.16
CA GLY A 77 -9.89 -12.14 8.53
C GLY A 77 -9.76 -12.08 7.01
N ILE A 78 -9.61 -10.89 6.42
CA ILE A 78 -9.41 -10.73 4.97
C ILE A 78 -7.92 -10.94 4.64
N PRO A 79 -7.56 -11.95 3.82
CA PRO A 79 -6.19 -12.14 3.38
C PRO A 79 -5.67 -10.90 2.65
N THR A 80 -4.60 -10.29 3.17
CA THR A 80 -4.08 -9.03 2.67
C THR A 80 -2.59 -9.15 2.38
N LEU A 81 -2.18 -8.71 1.19
CA LEU A 81 -0.78 -8.60 0.81
C LEU A 81 -0.36 -7.13 0.83
N PHE A 82 0.39 -6.75 1.87
CA PHE A 82 1.08 -5.47 1.92
C PHE A 82 2.55 -5.64 1.53
N ILE A 83 2.98 -4.93 0.48
CA ILE A 83 4.34 -4.98 -0.06
C ILE A 83 4.72 -3.62 -0.65
N THR A 84 6.00 -3.25 -0.57
CA THR A 84 6.48 -2.07 -1.30
C THR A 84 6.67 -2.43 -2.78
N VAL A 85 6.51 -1.46 -3.69
CA VAL A 85 6.74 -1.72 -5.12
C VAL A 85 8.18 -2.22 -5.39
N PRO A 86 9.24 -1.64 -4.80
CA PRO A 86 10.60 -2.19 -4.95
C PRO A 86 10.71 -3.66 -4.50
N ASP A 87 10.20 -4.02 -3.31
CA ASP A 87 10.27 -5.39 -2.79
C ASP A 87 9.47 -6.36 -3.67
N LEU A 88 8.32 -5.93 -4.21
CA LEU A 88 7.53 -6.72 -5.15
C LEU A 88 8.35 -7.06 -6.39
N LEU A 89 8.94 -6.05 -7.01
CA LEU A 89 9.73 -6.20 -8.23
C LEU A 89 10.96 -7.07 -7.99
N ASP A 90 11.62 -6.92 -6.85
CA ASP A 90 12.75 -7.78 -6.50
C ASP A 90 12.31 -9.22 -6.24
N SER A 91 11.18 -9.44 -5.56
CA SER A 91 10.64 -10.81 -5.36
C SER A 91 10.33 -11.51 -6.68
N LEU A 92 9.82 -10.78 -7.67
CA LEU A 92 9.59 -11.29 -9.02
C LEU A 92 10.90 -11.58 -9.75
N ARG A 93 11.95 -10.76 -9.60
CA ARG A 93 13.26 -11.04 -10.19
C ARG A 93 13.89 -12.30 -9.61
N PHE A 94 13.84 -12.47 -8.30
CA PHE A 94 14.44 -13.63 -7.64
C PHE A 94 13.72 -14.94 -7.98
N ALA A 95 12.40 -14.90 -8.18
CA ALA A 95 11.61 -16.08 -8.56
C ALA A 95 12.01 -16.69 -9.93
N TYR A 96 12.71 -15.95 -10.81
CA TYR A 96 13.27 -16.53 -12.03
C TYR A 96 14.43 -17.52 -11.76
N ALA A 97 15.09 -17.40 -10.62
CA ALA A 97 16.23 -18.23 -10.22
C ALA A 97 15.90 -19.20 -9.08
N ASP A 98 14.65 -19.22 -8.61
CA ASP A 98 14.21 -20.03 -7.48
C ASP A 98 13.71 -21.41 -7.97
N PRO A 99 14.25 -22.53 -7.47
CA PRO A 99 13.81 -23.86 -7.85
C PRO A 99 12.50 -24.29 -7.19
N GLU A 100 12.08 -23.63 -6.11
CA GLU A 100 10.93 -24.03 -5.28
C GLU A 100 9.66 -23.24 -5.62
N THR A 101 9.78 -21.95 -5.95
CA THR A 101 8.65 -21.10 -6.34
C THR A 101 8.91 -20.46 -7.68
N THR A 102 8.13 -20.83 -8.69
CA THR A 102 8.30 -20.25 -10.03
C THR A 102 7.85 -18.79 -10.05
N PHE A 103 8.41 -18.03 -10.99
CA PHE A 103 7.95 -16.68 -11.31
C PHE A 103 6.42 -16.62 -11.47
N GLU A 104 5.84 -17.55 -12.25
CA GLU A 104 4.41 -17.59 -12.54
C GLU A 104 3.58 -17.81 -11.29
N GLN A 105 3.99 -18.74 -10.41
CA GLN A 105 3.29 -18.97 -9.14
C GLN A 105 3.27 -17.71 -8.29
N ARG A 106 4.43 -17.08 -8.11
CA ARG A 106 4.55 -15.85 -7.32
C ARG A 106 3.75 -14.70 -7.92
N PHE A 107 3.75 -14.59 -9.24
CA PHE A 107 3.03 -13.55 -9.97
C PHE A 107 1.51 -13.72 -9.84
N GLU A 108 1.01 -14.95 -9.96
CA GLU A 108 -0.41 -15.26 -9.77
C GLU A 108 -0.86 -15.09 -8.32
N GLU A 109 -0.03 -15.43 -7.32
CA GLU A 109 -0.33 -15.14 -5.92
C GLU A 109 -0.57 -13.64 -5.67
N ILE A 110 0.23 -12.78 -6.30
CA ILE A 110 0.10 -11.33 -6.19
C ILE A 110 -1.16 -10.84 -6.90
N ARG A 111 -1.38 -11.27 -8.15
CA ARG A 111 -2.56 -10.87 -8.95
C ARG A 111 -3.89 -11.29 -8.30
N ASN A 112 -3.92 -12.44 -7.65
CA ASN A 112 -5.14 -13.00 -7.07
C ASN A 112 -5.29 -12.72 -5.57
N ALA A 113 -4.47 -11.84 -4.99
CA ALA A 113 -4.60 -11.43 -3.60
C ALA A 113 -5.98 -10.78 -3.35
N SER A 114 -6.66 -11.18 -2.27
CA SER A 114 -7.98 -10.64 -1.94
C SER A 114 -7.96 -9.13 -1.65
N LEU A 115 -6.85 -8.64 -1.09
CA LEU A 115 -6.52 -7.22 -1.00
C LEU A 115 -5.01 -7.05 -1.22
N LEU A 116 -4.65 -6.33 -2.28
CA LEU A 116 -3.26 -5.98 -2.60
C LEU A 116 -3.00 -4.51 -2.30
N ILE A 117 -2.00 -4.25 -1.47
CA ILE A 117 -1.54 -2.89 -1.14
C ILE A 117 -0.10 -2.75 -1.62
N LEU A 118 0.09 -1.80 -2.54
CA LEU A 118 1.38 -1.45 -3.14
C LEU A 118 1.87 -0.12 -2.56
N ASP A 119 2.73 -0.19 -1.55
CA ASP A 119 3.32 1.02 -0.94
C ASP A 119 4.53 1.53 -1.73
N ASP A 120 4.86 2.81 -1.54
CA ASP A 120 5.94 3.50 -2.26
C ASP A 120 5.83 3.44 -3.80
N PHE A 121 4.59 3.38 -4.29
CA PHE A 121 4.29 3.40 -5.72
C PHE A 121 4.79 4.69 -6.38
N GLY A 122 5.63 4.54 -7.42
CA GLY A 122 6.24 5.64 -8.16
C GLY A 122 7.66 6.00 -7.71
N THR A 123 8.18 5.37 -6.66
CA THR A 123 9.59 5.57 -6.21
C THR A 123 10.58 4.63 -6.90
N GLN A 124 10.08 3.61 -7.61
CA GLN A 124 10.88 2.63 -8.33
C GLN A 124 11.60 3.23 -9.55
N ASN A 125 12.78 2.71 -9.87
CA ASN A 125 13.43 2.98 -11.15
C ASN A 125 12.52 2.56 -12.30
N ALA A 126 12.22 3.49 -13.21
CA ALA A 126 11.30 3.30 -14.33
C ALA A 126 11.91 2.44 -15.46
N THR A 127 12.30 1.20 -15.16
CA THR A 127 12.69 0.26 -16.21
C THR A 127 11.47 -0.24 -16.97
N ALA A 128 11.63 -0.53 -18.26
CA ALA A 128 10.54 -1.07 -19.09
C ALA A 128 9.93 -2.34 -18.49
N TRP A 129 10.78 -3.21 -17.93
CA TRP A 129 10.33 -4.42 -17.23
C TRP A 129 9.47 -4.11 -15.99
N ALA A 130 9.85 -3.13 -15.17
CA ALA A 130 9.05 -2.75 -14.00
C ALA A 130 7.67 -2.20 -14.42
N GLN A 131 7.64 -1.34 -15.45
CA GLN A 131 6.40 -0.81 -16.00
C GLN A 131 5.50 -1.91 -16.55
N GLU A 132 6.06 -2.85 -17.31
CA GLU A 132 5.34 -3.99 -17.87
C GLU A 132 4.72 -4.85 -16.76
N LYS A 133 5.50 -5.23 -15.73
CA LYS A 133 5.00 -6.07 -14.64
C LYS A 133 3.96 -5.39 -13.77
N LEU A 134 4.14 -4.11 -13.47
CA LEU A 134 3.12 -3.35 -12.75
C LEU A 134 1.83 -3.22 -13.57
N PHE A 135 1.93 -2.96 -14.87
CA PHE A 135 0.78 -2.93 -15.76
C PHE A 135 0.03 -4.27 -15.79
N GLN A 136 0.76 -5.38 -15.85
CA GLN A 136 0.20 -6.73 -15.79
C GLN A 136 -0.35 -7.10 -14.40
N ILE A 137 -0.01 -6.40 -13.31
CA ILE A 137 -0.62 -6.66 -11.99
C ILE A 137 -1.90 -5.85 -11.81
N ILE A 138 -1.94 -4.64 -12.37
CA ILE A 138 -3.05 -3.70 -12.21
C ILE A 138 -4.22 -4.01 -13.18
N ASN A 139 -3.95 -4.62 -14.34
CA ASN A 139 -4.96 -5.00 -15.35
C ASN A 139 -5.12 -6.51 -15.49
#